data_AF-A0A520A4D1-F1
#
_entry.id   AF-A0A520A4D1-F1
#
_cell.length_a   1.000
_cell.length_b   1.000
_cell.length_c   1.000
_cell.angle_alpha   90.00
_cell.angle_beta   90.00
_cell.angle_gamma   90.00
#
_symmetry.space_group_name_H-M   'P 1'
#
loop_
_entity.id
_entity.type
_entity.pdbx_description
1 polymer ?
#
loop_
_entity_poly.entity_id
_entity_poly.type
_entity_poly.pdbx_seq_one_letter_code
_entity_poly.pdbx_strand_id
1 'polypeptide(L)'
;MKSLDFDFLKITPTAVIDIVLVAMLIYYIYSLIKNTLAVNLLLGMIIILAIKFAVDALDMELLSTIINKFISVGLIALIVIFQPEIRRFLLMIGKNTFLQKNKAWWGYLFGTKGIERDNLVRIKPIIDACKSMKKSRTGALIVFVKFYDDQLFANSCEIIDSKISKRLLESIFQKYSPLHDGAVVISENKIKSASCILPLTDNDQLPPQFG
;
A
#
# COMPACT_ATOMS: atom_id res chain seq x y z
N MET A 1 4.68 -54.15 -15.93
CA MET A 1 5.13 -52.75 -15.96
C MET A 1 4.09 -51.93 -16.70
N LYS A 2 3.20 -51.24 -15.98
CA LYS A 2 2.32 -50.22 -16.58
C LYS A 2 3.18 -49.00 -16.84
N SER A 3 3.34 -48.63 -18.11
CA SER A 3 3.95 -47.36 -18.50
C SER A 3 3.14 -46.21 -17.89
N LEU A 4 3.85 -45.29 -17.25
CA LEU A 4 3.29 -44.00 -16.87
C LEU A 4 3.06 -43.21 -18.16
N ASP A 5 1.83 -43.24 -18.68
CA ASP A 5 1.43 -42.42 -19.83
C ASP A 5 1.40 -40.96 -19.42
N PHE A 6 2.34 -40.14 -19.89
CA PHE A 6 2.38 -38.68 -19.72
C PHE A 6 1.39 -37.96 -20.65
N ASP A 7 0.20 -38.52 -20.87
CA ASP A 7 -0.81 -37.97 -21.79
C ASP A 7 -1.59 -36.79 -21.17
N PHE A 8 -1.27 -36.43 -19.91
CA PHE A 8 -1.78 -35.26 -19.18
C PHE A 8 -1.06 -33.93 -19.49
N LEU A 9 0.00 -33.96 -20.31
CA LEU A 9 0.78 -32.78 -20.71
C LEU A 9 0.61 -32.45 -22.20
N LYS A 10 -0.63 -32.46 -22.69
CA LYS A 10 -0.96 -31.76 -23.95
C LYS A 10 -0.89 -30.25 -23.68
N ILE A 11 0.34 -29.72 -23.73
CA ILE A 11 0.63 -28.29 -23.61
C ILE A 11 0.00 -27.60 -24.81
N THR A 12 -1.25 -27.19 -24.65
CA THR A 12 -1.96 -26.37 -25.62
C THR A 12 -1.45 -24.94 -25.44
N PRO A 13 -1.27 -24.14 -26.51
CA PRO A 13 -0.88 -22.73 -26.37
C PRO A 13 -1.79 -21.94 -25.40
N THR A 14 -3.07 -22.34 -25.32
CA THR A 14 -4.04 -21.81 -24.34
C THR A 14 -3.67 -22.16 -22.90
N ALA A 15 -3.18 -23.36 -22.62
CA ALA A 15 -2.72 -23.78 -21.29
C ALA A 15 -1.48 -23.00 -20.86
N VAL A 16 -0.56 -22.70 -21.79
CA VAL A 16 0.60 -21.85 -21.50
C VAL A 16 0.17 -20.43 -21.13
N ILE A 17 -0.74 -19.84 -21.91
CA ILE A 17 -1.29 -18.50 -21.63
C ILE A 17 -2.01 -18.49 -20.28
N ASP A 18 -2.82 -19.50 -19.98
CA ASP A 18 -3.55 -19.61 -18.73
C ASP A 18 -2.61 -19.73 -17.53
N ILE A 19 -1.60 -20.60 -17.60
CA ILE A 19 -0.58 -20.74 -16.54
C ILE A 19 0.19 -19.44 -16.33
N VAL A 20 0.57 -18.74 -17.40
CA VAL A 20 1.26 -17.44 -17.30
C VAL A 20 0.37 -16.37 -16.67
N LEU A 21 -0.91 -16.31 -17.05
CA LEU A 21 -1.87 -15.38 -16.46
C LEU A 21 -2.11 -15.67 -14.98
N VAL A 22 -2.31 -16.94 -14.61
CA VAL A 22 -2.46 -17.37 -13.22
C VAL A 22 -1.19 -17.08 -12.41
N ALA A 23 -0.01 -17.37 -12.97
CA ALA A 23 1.26 -17.06 -12.32
C ALA A 23 1.45 -15.56 -12.10
N MET A 24 1.12 -14.73 -13.09
CA MET A 24 1.17 -13.27 -12.96
C MET A 24 0.17 -12.77 -11.90
N LEU A 25 -1.06 -13.31 -11.90
CA LEU A 25 -2.08 -12.99 -10.89
C LEU A 25 -1.62 -13.34 -9.48
N ILE A 26 -1.11 -14.56 -9.27
CA ILE A 26 -0.56 -15.01 -7.99
C ILE A 26 0.61 -14.13 -7.57
N TYR A 27 1.52 -13.78 -8.49
CA TYR A 27 2.64 -12.89 -8.20
C TYR A 27 2.17 -11.49 -7.76
N TYR A 28 1.16 -10.92 -8.43
CA TYR A 28 0.58 -9.64 -8.03
C TYR A 28 -0.07 -9.70 -6.64
N ILE A 29 -0.86 -10.74 -6.38
CA ILE A 29 -1.47 -10.97 -5.07
C ILE A 29 -0.38 -11.13 -3.99
N TYR A 30 0.63 -11.95 -4.24
CA TYR A 30 1.77 -12.11 -3.32
C TYR A 30 2.49 -10.79 -3.07
N SER A 31 2.78 -10.00 -4.12
CA SER A 31 3.46 -8.72 -3.98
C SER A 31 2.63 -7.67 -3.24
N LEU A 32 1.30 -7.76 -3.25
CA LEU A 32 0.41 -6.87 -2.51
C LEU A 32 0.37 -7.19 -1.02
N ILE A 33 0.50 -8.48 -0.68
CA ILE A 33 0.33 -8.97 0.69
C ILE A 33 1.69 -9.09 1.40
N LYS A 34 2.78 -9.35 0.68
CA LYS A 34 4.15 -9.45 1.23
C LYS A 34 4.48 -8.19 2.03
N ASN A 35 4.82 -8.36 3.30
CA ASN A 35 5.07 -7.31 4.31
C ASN A 35 3.84 -6.69 4.99
N THR A 36 2.66 -7.29 4.86
CA THR A 36 1.48 -6.91 5.65
C THR A 36 1.22 -7.93 6.76
N LEU A 37 0.51 -7.51 7.81
CA LEU A 37 0.03 -8.40 8.87
C LEU A 37 -0.76 -9.60 8.32
N ALA A 38 -1.36 -9.45 7.14
CA ALA A 38 -2.09 -10.49 6.45
C ALA A 38 -1.28 -11.77 6.19
N VAL A 39 0.03 -11.68 5.93
CA VAL A 39 0.87 -12.88 5.73
C VAL A 39 0.92 -13.72 6.99
N ASN A 40 1.09 -13.07 8.14
CA ASN A 40 1.16 -13.73 9.45
C ASN A 40 -0.20 -14.35 9.81
N LEU A 41 -1.30 -13.65 9.54
CA LEU A 41 -2.66 -14.17 9.74
C LEU A 41 -2.95 -15.38 8.84
N LEU A 42 -2.52 -15.34 7.58
CA LEU A 42 -2.72 -16.42 6.62
C LEU A 42 -1.90 -17.66 7.01
N LEU A 43 -0.63 -17.47 7.43
CA LEU A 43 0.18 -18.56 8.00
C LEU A 43 -0.47 -19.16 9.25
N GLY A 44 -0.97 -18.33 10.17
CA GLY A 44 -1.69 -18.78 11.35
C GLY A 44 -2.93 -19.62 10.99
N MET A 45 -3.69 -19.20 9.98
CA MET A 45 -4.85 -19.93 9.48
C MET A 45 -4.46 -21.28 8.86
N ILE A 46 -3.38 -21.34 8.07
CA ILE A 46 -2.85 -22.59 7.53
C ILE A 46 -2.45 -23.56 8.66
N ILE A 47 -1.79 -23.06 9.70
CA ILE A 47 -1.40 -23.88 10.86
C ILE A 47 -2.64 -24.45 11.56
N ILE A 48 -3.67 -23.62 11.81
CA ILE A 48 -4.92 -24.08 12.43
C ILE A 48 -5.60 -25.15 11.57
N LEU A 49 -5.62 -24.97 10.25
CA LEU A 49 -6.19 -25.97 9.33
C LEU A 49 -5.37 -27.26 9.29
N ALA A 50 -4.04 -27.17 9.37
CA ALA A 50 -3.17 -28.35 9.48
C ALA A 50 -3.41 -29.12 10.79
N ILE A 51 -3.58 -28.39 11.91
CA ILE A 51 -3.95 -29.00 13.19
C ILE A 51 -5.32 -29.67 13.07
N LYS A 52 -6.32 -28.99 12.48
CA LYS A 52 -7.64 -29.59 12.22
C LYS A 52 -7.51 -30.89 11.42
N PHE A 53 -6.74 -30.87 10.33
CA PHE A 53 -6.52 -32.05 9.49
C PHE A 53 -5.91 -33.21 10.29
N ALA A 54 -4.92 -32.93 11.14
CA ALA A 54 -4.31 -33.94 12.01
C ALA A 54 -5.30 -34.49 13.05
N VAL A 55 -6.12 -33.62 13.67
CA VAL A 55 -7.13 -33.99 14.67
C VAL A 55 -8.24 -34.84 14.06
N ASP A 56 -8.71 -34.47 12.87
CA ASP A 56 -9.71 -35.25 12.12
C ASP A 56 -9.13 -36.60 11.67
N ALA A 57 -7.86 -36.65 11.25
CA ALA A 57 -7.19 -37.90 10.87
C ALA A 57 -6.95 -38.86 12.05
N LEU A 58 -6.98 -38.34 13.28
CA LEU A 58 -6.84 -39.10 14.53
C LEU A 58 -8.21 -39.40 15.19
N ASP A 59 -9.33 -39.10 14.53
CA ASP A 59 -10.70 -39.30 15.03
C ASP A 59 -10.98 -38.63 16.40
N MET A 60 -10.33 -37.50 16.68
CA MET A 60 -10.51 -36.78 17.94
C MET A 60 -11.76 -35.89 17.93
N GLU A 61 -12.95 -36.48 18.14
CA GLU A 61 -14.26 -35.81 17.99
C GLU A 61 -14.44 -34.53 18.83
N LEU A 62 -14.06 -34.57 20.11
CA LEU A 62 -14.21 -33.42 21.01
C LEU A 62 -13.35 -32.24 20.56
N LEU A 63 -12.08 -32.51 20.22
CA LEU A 63 -11.14 -31.49 19.79
C LEU A 63 -11.53 -30.94 18.41
N SER A 64 -11.97 -31.80 17.48
CA SER A 64 -12.51 -31.38 16.18
C SER A 64 -13.70 -30.44 16.35
N THR A 65 -14.63 -30.76 17.27
CA THR A 65 -15.78 -29.91 17.57
C THR A 65 -15.37 -28.53 18.12
N ILE A 66 -14.40 -28.47 19.03
CA ILE A 66 -13.88 -27.21 19.57
C ILE A 66 -13.20 -26.39 18.47
N ILE A 67 -12.35 -27.01 17.66
CA ILE A 67 -11.65 -26.34 16.55
C ILE A 67 -12.64 -25.83 15.51
N ASN A 68 -13.68 -26.60 15.16
CA ASN A 68 -14.70 -26.17 14.20
C ASN A 68 -15.48 -24.93 14.69
N LYS A 69 -15.82 -24.87 15.98
CA LYS A 69 -16.41 -23.68 16.59
C LYS A 69 -15.45 -22.49 16.56
N PHE A 70 -14.17 -22.72 16.90
CA PHE A 70 -13.15 -21.69 16.86
C PHE A 70 -12.96 -21.12 15.45
N ILE A 71 -12.87 -21.97 14.42
CA ILE A 71 -12.75 -21.55 13.02
C ILE A 71 -13.98 -20.73 12.59
N SER A 72 -15.18 -21.15 13.00
CA SER A 72 -16.43 -20.46 12.64
C SER A 72 -16.46 -19.02 13.16
N VAL A 73 -16.09 -18.79 14.43
CA VAL A 73 -15.97 -17.44 15.00
C VAL A 73 -14.74 -16.72 14.45
N GLY A 74 -13.64 -17.44 14.25
CA GLY A 74 -12.40 -16.95 13.70
C GLY A 74 -12.57 -16.35 12.30
N LEU A 75 -13.45 -16.90 11.46
CA LEU A 75 -13.74 -16.36 10.14
C LEU A 75 -14.42 -14.98 10.20
N ILE A 76 -15.32 -14.76 11.17
CA ILE A 76 -15.92 -13.44 11.40
C ILE A 76 -14.85 -12.45 11.89
N ALA A 77 -14.03 -12.85 12.87
CA ALA A 77 -12.93 -12.02 13.36
C ALA A 77 -11.93 -11.68 12.24
N LEU A 78 -11.65 -12.65 11.36
CA LEU A 78 -10.79 -12.47 10.19
C LEU A 78 -11.35 -11.38 9.29
N ILE A 79 -12.63 -11.45 8.91
CA ILE A 79 -13.27 -10.43 8.05
C ILE A 79 -13.19 -9.03 8.68
N VAL A 80 -13.45 -8.92 9.99
CA VAL A 80 -13.37 -7.64 10.72
C VAL A 80 -11.94 -7.09 10.73
N ILE A 81 -10.94 -7.94 11.01
CA ILE A 81 -9.53 -7.54 11.01
C ILE A 81 -9.08 -7.12 9.61
N PHE A 82 -9.53 -7.81 8.56
CA PHE A 82 -9.21 -7.54 7.15
C PHE A 82 -10.04 -6.42 6.51
N GLN A 83 -11.03 -5.87 7.22
CA GLN A 83 -11.91 -4.83 6.70
C GLN A 83 -11.14 -3.59 6.18
N PRO A 84 -10.10 -3.07 6.88
CA PRO A 84 -9.33 -1.93 6.40
C PRO A 84 -8.60 -2.21 5.08
N GLU A 85 -8.04 -3.41 4.91
CA GLU A 85 -7.33 -3.84 3.71
C GLU A 85 -8.28 -3.94 2.51
N ILE A 86 -9.44 -4.58 2.68
CA ILE A 86 -10.46 -4.69 1.63
C ILE A 86 -10.89 -3.30 1.18
N ARG A 87 -11.16 -2.39 2.13
CA ARG A 87 -11.50 -1.01 1.81
C ARG A 87 -10.39 -0.31 1.04
N ARG A 88 -9.15 -0.42 1.49
CA ARG A 88 -7.99 0.19 0.81
C ARG A 88 -7.82 -0.34 -0.61
N PHE A 89 -8.02 -1.63 -0.82
CA PHE A 89 -7.97 -2.27 -2.14
C PHE A 89 -9.08 -1.74 -3.07
N LEU A 90 -10.33 -1.68 -2.59
CA LEU A 90 -11.45 -1.13 -3.38
C LEU A 90 -11.23 0.33 -3.76
N LEU A 91 -10.68 1.13 -2.83
CA LEU A 91 -10.35 2.53 -3.10
C LEU A 91 -9.20 2.65 -4.12
N MET A 92 -8.24 1.72 -4.14
CA MET A 92 -7.19 1.66 -5.15
C MET A 92 -7.73 1.35 -6.55
N ILE A 93 -8.77 0.50 -6.63
CA ILE A 93 -9.45 0.20 -7.91
C ILE A 93 -10.32 1.38 -8.35
N GLY A 94 -11.05 2.00 -7.41
CA GLY A 94 -12.02 3.07 -7.70
C GLY A 94 -11.38 4.43 -7.99
N LYS A 95 -10.22 4.74 -7.40
CA LYS A 95 -9.48 5.97 -7.75
C LYS A 95 -8.86 5.82 -9.13
N ASN A 96 -9.03 6.86 -9.91
CA ASN A 96 -8.79 6.99 -11.35
C ASN A 96 -7.32 6.85 -11.82
N THR A 97 -6.49 6.09 -11.11
CA THR A 97 -5.10 5.81 -11.48
C THR A 97 -5.03 5.02 -12.79
N PHE A 98 -6.04 4.21 -13.12
CA PHE A 98 -6.12 3.55 -14.43
C PHE A 98 -6.37 4.55 -15.59
N LEU A 99 -7.23 5.56 -15.43
CA LEU A 99 -7.42 6.57 -16.49
C LEU A 99 -6.26 7.56 -16.59
N GLN A 100 -5.57 7.91 -15.50
CA GLN A 100 -4.34 8.72 -15.58
C GLN A 100 -3.16 7.92 -16.14
N LYS A 101 -3.00 6.64 -15.79
CA LYS A 101 -2.02 5.75 -16.44
C LYS A 101 -2.34 5.52 -17.91
N ASN A 102 -3.61 5.43 -18.31
CA ASN A 102 -3.95 5.34 -19.73
C ASN A 102 -3.52 6.58 -20.51
N LYS A 103 -3.59 7.81 -19.97
CA LYS A 103 -2.98 8.97 -20.64
C LYS A 103 -1.45 8.86 -20.78
N ALA A 104 -0.77 8.32 -19.78
CA ALA A 104 0.68 8.10 -19.84
C ALA A 104 1.09 6.97 -20.79
N TRP A 105 0.31 5.88 -20.84
CA TRP A 105 0.48 4.76 -21.78
C TRP A 105 0.16 5.18 -23.23
N TRP A 106 -0.92 5.96 -23.44
CA TRP A 106 -1.26 6.51 -24.74
C TRP A 106 -0.21 7.52 -25.24
N GLY A 107 0.42 8.30 -24.35
CA GLY A 107 1.54 9.17 -24.73
C GLY A 107 2.90 8.47 -24.87
N TYR A 108 3.03 7.22 -24.41
CA TYR A 108 4.18 6.35 -24.74
C TYR A 108 4.03 5.74 -26.14
N LEU A 109 2.79 5.49 -26.59
CA LEU A 109 2.46 5.08 -27.96
C LEU A 109 2.47 6.25 -28.95
N PHE A 110 2.15 7.47 -28.51
CA PHE A 110 2.16 8.71 -29.30
C PHE A 110 3.14 9.76 -28.72
N GLY A 111 4.43 9.66 -29.05
CA GLY A 111 5.35 10.81 -29.04
C GLY A 111 5.78 11.37 -27.67
N THR A 112 6.87 10.80 -27.14
CA THR A 112 7.56 11.16 -25.90
C THR A 112 8.33 12.49 -25.95
N LYS A 113 7.62 13.63 -25.86
CA LYS A 113 8.23 14.93 -25.45
C LYS A 113 7.38 15.75 -24.46
N GLY A 114 6.10 15.41 -24.26
CA GLY A 114 5.18 16.15 -23.39
C GLY A 114 5.17 15.70 -21.92
N ILE A 115 5.32 14.40 -21.65
CA ILE A 115 5.08 13.82 -20.31
C ILE A 115 6.19 14.21 -19.30
N GLU A 116 7.46 14.22 -19.71
CA GLU A 116 8.56 14.61 -18.80
C GLU A 116 8.50 16.08 -18.40
N ARG A 117 8.09 16.97 -19.32
CA ARG A 117 7.94 18.40 -19.03
C ARG A 117 6.84 18.66 -18.00
N ASP A 118 5.72 17.94 -18.07
CA ASP A 118 4.61 18.09 -17.13
C ASP A 118 5.00 17.65 -15.71
N ASN A 119 5.72 16.53 -15.55
CA ASN A 119 6.21 16.09 -14.24
C ASN A 119 7.22 17.07 -13.61
N LEU A 120 8.13 17.61 -14.42
CA LEU A 120 9.11 18.61 -13.97
C LEU A 120 8.43 19.89 -13.49
N VAL A 121 7.41 20.37 -14.22
CA VAL A 121 6.64 21.56 -13.83
C VAL A 121 5.89 21.33 -12.51
N ARG A 122 5.37 20.12 -12.28
CA ARG A 122 4.64 19.76 -11.04
C ARG A 122 5.54 19.66 -9.81
N ILE A 123 6.77 19.14 -9.96
CA ILE A 123 7.71 18.96 -8.86
C ILE A 123 8.52 20.23 -8.57
N LYS A 124 8.71 21.10 -9.56
CA LYS A 124 9.52 22.33 -9.42
C LYS A 124 9.18 23.18 -8.19
N PRO A 125 7.90 23.46 -7.84
CA PRO A 125 7.55 24.21 -6.63
C PRO A 125 8.06 23.57 -5.34
N ILE A 126 8.08 22.24 -5.27
CA ILE A 126 8.57 21.47 -4.11
C ILE A 126 10.09 21.61 -4.01
N ILE A 127 10.80 21.39 -5.12
CA ILE A 127 12.26 21.54 -5.17
C ILE A 127 12.68 22.95 -4.78
N ASP A 128 12.01 23.97 -5.31
CA ASP A 128 12.33 25.37 -5.04
C ASP A 128 12.03 25.75 -3.58
N ALA A 129 10.99 25.17 -2.96
CA ALA A 129 10.72 25.31 -1.53
C ALA A 129 11.82 24.65 -0.68
N CYS A 130 12.19 23.39 -0.98
CA CYS A 130 13.25 22.69 -0.26
C CYS A 130 14.60 23.41 -0.36
N LYS A 131 14.95 23.95 -1.54
CA LYS A 131 16.17 24.78 -1.70
C LYS A 131 16.15 26.03 -0.83
N SER A 132 14.98 26.66 -0.70
CA SER A 132 14.79 27.85 0.13
C SER A 132 14.92 27.52 1.62
N MET A 133 14.20 26.48 2.07
CA MET A 133 14.25 25.98 3.45
C MET A 133 15.64 25.50 3.85
N LYS A 134 16.40 24.88 2.94
CA LYS A 134 17.80 24.54 3.15
C LYS A 134 18.65 25.77 3.45
N LYS A 135 18.45 26.89 2.74
CA LYS A 135 19.21 28.14 2.96
C LYS A 135 18.88 28.77 4.31
N SER A 136 17.62 28.75 4.71
CA SER A 136 17.17 29.26 6.02
C SER A 136 17.37 28.27 7.17
N ARG A 137 17.89 27.05 6.90
CA ARG A 137 18.00 25.94 7.86
C ARG A 137 16.66 25.61 8.55
N THR A 138 15.58 25.68 7.78
CA THR A 138 14.23 25.32 8.21
C THR A 138 14.03 23.81 8.01
N GLY A 139 13.66 23.11 9.09
CA GLY A 139 13.28 21.70 9.03
C GLY A 139 11.97 21.52 8.25
N ALA A 140 11.88 20.46 7.46
CA ALA A 140 10.69 20.16 6.69
C ALA A 140 10.53 18.65 6.53
N LEU A 141 9.31 18.16 6.74
CA LEU A 141 8.95 16.76 6.60
C LEU A 141 7.80 16.63 5.59
N ILE A 142 8.10 16.12 4.41
CA ILE A 142 7.14 16.01 3.30
C ILE A 142 6.97 14.53 2.96
N VAL A 143 5.74 14.04 3.06
CA VAL A 143 5.38 12.65 2.77
C VAL A 143 4.60 12.59 1.46
N PHE A 144 5.05 11.74 0.55
CA PHE A 144 4.35 11.45 -0.71
C PHE A 144 3.59 10.15 -0.57
N VAL A 145 2.27 10.22 -0.52
CA VAL A 145 1.43 9.02 -0.45
C VAL A 145 0.84 8.71 -1.82
N LYS A 146 0.84 7.43 -2.19
CA LYS A 146 0.10 6.95 -3.37
C LYS A 146 -1.41 7.00 -3.14
N PHE A 147 -1.82 6.79 -1.89
CA PHE A 147 -3.20 6.75 -1.47
C PHE A 147 -3.35 7.54 -0.18
N TYR A 148 -4.28 8.50 -0.20
CA TYR A 148 -4.65 9.30 0.96
C TYR A 148 -5.96 8.74 1.52
N ASP A 149 -5.94 8.31 2.78
CA ASP A 149 -7.13 7.88 3.52
C ASP A 149 -7.61 9.04 4.39
N ASP A 150 -8.73 9.64 3.99
CA ASP A 150 -9.27 10.82 4.68
C ASP A 150 -9.51 10.56 6.17
N GLN A 151 -9.87 9.34 6.59
CA GLN A 151 -10.15 9.06 8.00
C GLN A 151 -8.89 8.87 8.85
N LEU A 152 -7.82 8.30 8.28
CA LEU A 152 -6.55 8.16 9.00
C LEU A 152 -5.91 9.52 9.26
N PHE A 153 -6.00 10.44 8.30
CA PHE A 153 -5.35 11.74 8.40
C PHE A 153 -6.26 12.83 9.00
N ALA A 154 -7.59 12.70 8.95
CA ALA A 154 -8.50 13.70 9.54
C ALA A 154 -8.37 13.81 11.06
N ASN A 155 -7.99 12.74 11.76
CA ASN A 155 -7.89 12.74 13.22
C ASN A 155 -6.53 13.22 13.74
N SER A 156 -5.50 13.27 12.88
CA SER A 156 -4.11 13.51 13.29
C SER A 156 -3.42 14.62 12.51
N CYS A 157 -4.16 15.33 11.64
CA CYS A 157 -3.63 16.37 10.77
C CYS A 157 -4.65 17.49 10.54
N GLU A 158 -4.14 18.64 10.11
CA GLU A 158 -4.95 19.74 9.59
C GLU A 158 -5.19 19.57 8.08
N ILE A 159 -6.46 19.56 7.68
CA ILE A 159 -6.86 19.38 6.27
C ILE A 159 -6.67 20.70 5.51
N ILE A 160 -5.98 20.65 4.37
CA ILE A 160 -5.72 21.82 3.52
C ILE A 160 -6.36 21.67 2.13
N ASP A 161 -6.29 20.48 1.52
CA ASP A 161 -6.66 20.17 0.11
C ASP A 161 -6.36 21.30 -0.90
N SER A 162 -5.10 21.73 -0.97
CA SER A 162 -4.67 22.84 -1.83
C SER A 162 -3.76 22.41 -2.98
N LYS A 163 -3.60 23.29 -3.97
CA LYS A 163 -2.56 23.13 -5.01
C LYS A 163 -1.18 23.33 -4.40
N ILE A 164 -0.21 22.55 -4.87
CA ILE A 164 1.18 22.68 -4.45
C ILE A 164 1.74 24.02 -4.94
N SER A 165 2.27 24.83 -4.03
CA SER A 165 3.03 26.03 -4.38
C SER A 165 4.22 26.20 -3.45
N LYS A 166 5.28 26.83 -3.96
CA LYS A 166 6.50 27.09 -3.19
C LYS A 166 6.18 27.88 -1.91
N ARG A 167 5.47 28.99 -2.05
CA ARG A 167 5.14 29.89 -0.94
C ARG A 167 4.29 29.20 0.13
N LEU A 168 3.37 28.33 -0.27
CA LEU A 168 2.55 27.59 0.67
C LEU A 168 3.39 26.61 1.49
N LEU A 169 4.29 25.85 0.85
CA LEU A 169 5.21 24.97 1.57
C LEU A 169 6.12 25.74 2.53
N GLU A 170 6.68 26.87 2.09
CA GLU A 170 7.48 27.75 2.94
C GLU A 170 6.68 28.28 4.14
N SER A 171 5.42 28.67 3.92
CA SER A 171 4.54 29.17 4.98
C SER A 171 4.13 28.08 5.97
N ILE A 172 3.93 26.84 5.51
CA ILE A 172 3.60 25.71 6.39
C ILE A 172 4.78 25.45 7.33
N PHE A 173 5.99 25.28 6.80
CA PHE A 173 7.18 24.94 7.60
C PHE A 173 7.85 26.13 8.29
N GLN A 174 7.27 27.33 8.22
CA GLN A 174 7.82 28.48 8.90
C GLN A 174 7.73 28.29 10.43
N LYS A 175 8.82 28.56 11.15
CA LYS A 175 8.96 28.29 12.60
C LYS A 175 7.85 28.81 13.52
N TYR A 176 7.11 29.84 13.09
CA TYR A 176 6.03 30.45 13.88
C TYR A 176 4.63 30.08 13.36
N SER A 177 4.54 29.25 12.31
CA SER A 177 3.28 28.81 11.73
C SER A 177 2.69 27.70 12.60
N PRO A 178 1.40 27.73 12.97
CA PRO A 178 0.78 26.61 13.69
C PRO A 178 0.84 25.27 12.95
N LEU A 179 1.09 25.28 11.64
CA LEU A 179 1.14 24.08 10.79
C LEU A 179 2.54 23.46 10.64
N HIS A 180 3.57 24.06 11.25
CA HIS A 180 4.96 23.67 11.02
C HIS A 180 5.37 22.39 11.74
N ASP A 181 4.64 22.00 12.78
CA ASP A 181 4.95 20.83 13.58
C ASP A 181 4.37 19.56 12.95
N GLY A 182 5.26 18.75 12.37
CA GLY A 182 4.89 17.46 11.77
C GLY A 182 4.98 17.46 10.25
N ALA A 183 4.33 16.47 9.64
CA ALA A 183 4.47 16.19 8.23
C ALA A 183 3.42 16.90 7.37
N VAL A 184 3.83 17.28 6.16
CA VAL A 184 2.93 17.65 5.07
C VAL A 184 2.71 16.42 4.18
N VAL A 185 1.45 16.08 3.94
CA VAL A 185 1.09 14.93 3.09
C VAL A 185 0.67 15.41 1.71
N ILE A 186 1.38 14.94 0.70
CA ILE A 186 1.12 15.22 -0.71
C ILE A 186 0.59 13.96 -1.38
N SER A 187 -0.58 14.10 -2.02
CA SER A 187 -1.21 13.05 -2.82
C SER A 187 -1.89 13.66 -4.02
N GLU A 188 -1.88 12.97 -5.16
CA GLU A 188 -2.60 13.40 -6.38
C GLU A 188 -2.25 14.83 -6.83
N ASN A 189 -0.97 15.22 -6.67
CA ASN A 189 -0.47 16.55 -7.02
C ASN A 189 -1.13 17.71 -6.23
N LYS A 190 -1.61 17.42 -5.02
CA LYS A 190 -2.15 18.38 -4.06
C LYS A 190 -1.50 18.18 -2.69
N ILE A 191 -1.43 19.27 -1.91
CA ILE A 191 -1.19 19.19 -0.47
C ILE A 191 -2.53 18.82 0.16
N LYS A 192 -2.63 17.62 0.72
CA LYS A 192 -3.87 17.12 1.33
C LYS A 192 -4.03 17.62 2.76
N SER A 193 -2.97 17.51 3.53
CA SER A 193 -2.93 17.91 4.93
C SER A 193 -1.54 18.36 5.36
N ALA A 194 -1.47 19.08 6.47
CA ALA A 194 -0.25 19.46 7.18
C ALA A 194 -0.37 19.15 8.67
N SER A 195 0.69 19.40 9.43
CA SER A 195 0.74 19.12 10.87
C SER A 195 0.46 17.64 11.20
N CYS A 196 0.80 16.73 10.28
CA CYS A 196 0.52 15.31 10.47
C CYS A 196 1.52 14.66 11.41
N ILE A 197 1.01 14.03 12.46
CA ILE A 197 1.82 13.17 13.34
C ILE A 197 2.07 11.84 12.61
N LEU A 198 3.35 11.48 12.46
CA LEU A 198 3.76 10.20 11.89
C LEU A 198 4.20 9.23 12.99
N PRO A 199 4.02 7.91 12.79
CA PRO A 199 4.60 6.92 13.71
C PRO A 199 6.13 7.04 13.70
N LEU A 200 6.73 6.99 14.89
CA LEU A 200 8.17 6.89 15.06
C LEU A 200 8.62 5.45 14.81
N THR A 201 9.89 5.29 14.44
CA THR A 201 10.47 3.98 14.17
C THR A 201 11.07 3.37 15.44
N ASP A 202 10.79 2.09 15.70
CA ASP A 202 11.37 1.33 16.81
C ASP A 202 12.75 0.73 16.47
N ASN A 203 13.49 1.35 15.54
CA ASN A 203 14.74 0.78 15.03
C ASN A 203 15.93 1.34 15.80
N ASP A 204 16.49 0.52 16.68
CA ASP A 204 17.64 0.86 17.52
C ASP A 204 18.96 1.04 16.75
N GLN A 205 19.00 0.72 15.44
CA GLN A 205 20.19 0.92 14.61
C GLN A 205 20.34 2.36 14.09
N LEU A 206 19.37 3.24 14.34
CA LEU A 206 19.45 4.63 13.90
C LEU A 206 20.40 5.44 14.79
N PRO A 207 21.28 6.27 14.21
CA PRO A 207 22.14 7.14 15.00
C PRO A 207 21.32 8.07 15.91
N PRO A 208 21.63 8.15 17.21
CA PRO A 208 20.84 8.91 18.19
C PRO A 208 20.85 10.42 17.96
N GLN A 209 21.69 10.92 17.05
CA GLN A 209 21.75 12.32 16.65
C GLN A 209 20.63 12.75 15.67
N PHE A 210 19.88 11.80 15.11
CA PHE A 210 18.67 12.10 14.33
C PHE A 210 17.46 12.11 15.27
N GLY A 211 16.71 13.21 15.25
CA GLY A 211 15.44 13.35 15.94
C GLY A 211 14.26 12.86 15.12
#